data_AF-A0A8J4Y8I3-F1
#
_entry.id   AF-A0A8J4Y8I3-F1
#
_cell.length_a   1.000
_cell.length_b   1.000
_cell.length_c   1.000
_cell.angle_alpha   90.00
_cell.angle_beta   90.00
_cell.angle_gamma   90.00
#
_symmetry.space_group_name_H-M   'P 1'
#
loop_
_entity.id
_entity.type
_entity.pdbx_description
1 polymer ?
#
loop_
_entity_poly.entity_id
_entity_poly.type
_entity_poly.pdbx_seq_one_letter_code
_entity_poly.pdbx_strand_id
1 'polypeptide(L)'
;MKLQDKSLLAKLSAGDLIAQEARYHLPCLLSLYNRARETKTYEESGVDKMNHGLAFAELVSYIEDTLVDSLVAPIFKLIDLVDLYTTRLEQLGTDVAGRVHSTDLKKRVLAYFPDMEAHKQGRDVVLILHEDVGQALREACEHDAVHLARAANIVRRDMFKMKNQFGGSFEPNSQEDSVPVSLLALVAMVLNGPNIKAQSSSSTMPQPVLTISQLLMSNRMVRRRENQQAECTTRHNQGRETPLPRQ
;
A
#
# COMPACT_ATOMS: atom_id res chain seq x y z
N MET A 1 -25.70 32.73 13.04
CA MET A 1 -26.75 33.14 14.00
C MET A 1 -27.49 31.86 14.44
N LYS A 2 -27.45 31.50 15.72
CA LYS A 2 -28.25 30.39 16.28
C LYS A 2 -29.66 30.91 16.55
N LEU A 3 -30.69 30.30 15.97
CA LEU A 3 -32.08 30.59 16.31
C LEU A 3 -32.33 30.25 17.78
N GLN A 4 -32.85 31.21 18.54
CA GLN A 4 -33.23 31.00 19.95
C GLN A 4 -34.69 30.55 20.02
N ASP A 5 -34.92 29.25 19.81
CA ASP A 5 -36.26 28.64 19.73
C ASP A 5 -37.14 28.96 20.96
N LYS A 6 -36.55 29.07 22.16
CA LYS A 6 -37.27 29.43 23.39
C LYS A 6 -37.86 30.84 23.35
N SER A 7 -37.14 31.81 22.77
CA SER A 7 -37.60 33.18 22.60
C SER A 7 -38.72 33.27 21.55
N LEU A 8 -38.65 32.45 20.52
CA LEU A 8 -39.64 32.40 19.45
C LEU A 8 -40.95 31.80 19.98
N LEU A 9 -40.88 30.64 20.65
CA LEU A 9 -42.05 29.99 21.23
C LEU A 9 -42.78 30.88 22.25
N ALA A 10 -42.04 31.63 23.08
CA ALA A 10 -42.63 32.57 24.03
C ALA A 10 -43.33 33.77 23.36
N LYS A 11 -42.90 34.17 22.14
CA LYS A 11 -43.59 35.19 21.35
C LYS A 11 -44.82 34.63 20.63
N LEU A 12 -44.77 33.37 20.19
CA LEU A 12 -45.90 32.68 19.56
C LEU A 12 -47.04 32.39 20.54
N SER A 13 -46.74 32.23 21.83
CA SER A 13 -47.79 32.06 22.84
C SER A 13 -48.64 33.31 23.11
N ALA A 14 -48.26 34.47 22.57
CA ALA A 14 -48.95 35.73 22.78
C ALA A 14 -50.02 36.05 21.71
N GLY A 15 -50.21 35.20 20.70
CA GLY A 15 -51.23 35.36 19.66
C GLY A 15 -50.75 34.97 18.26
N ASP A 16 -51.68 34.79 17.31
CA ASP A 16 -51.38 34.35 15.95
C ASP A 16 -50.49 35.34 15.18
N LEU A 17 -49.44 34.80 14.56
CA LEU A 17 -48.40 35.51 13.78
C LEU A 17 -48.93 36.39 12.64
N ILE A 18 -50.20 36.23 12.25
CA ILE A 18 -50.80 36.93 11.11
C ILE A 18 -50.97 38.44 11.41
N ALA A 19 -50.93 38.86 12.67
CA ALA A 19 -51.07 40.28 13.06
C ALA A 19 -49.76 41.07 13.22
N GLN A 20 -48.57 40.44 13.10
CA GLN A 20 -47.28 41.12 13.18
C GLN A 20 -46.43 40.75 11.97
N GLU A 21 -46.25 41.70 11.04
CA GLU A 21 -45.50 41.61 9.77
C GLU A 21 -44.14 40.87 9.88
N ALA A 22 -44.18 39.54 9.87
CA ALA A 22 -42.98 38.73 9.96
C ALA A 22 -42.31 38.65 8.58
N ARG A 23 -41.24 39.44 8.39
CA ARG A 23 -40.31 39.23 7.28
C ARG A 23 -39.47 37.97 7.56
N TYR A 24 -39.80 36.85 6.92
CA TYR A 24 -39.00 35.63 7.01
C TYR A 24 -37.60 35.85 6.45
N HIS A 25 -36.57 35.57 7.24
CA HIS A 25 -35.21 35.49 6.73
C HIS A 25 -35.05 34.16 5.98
N LEU A 26 -34.69 34.23 4.68
CA LEU A 26 -34.45 33.07 3.83
C LEU A 26 -33.50 32.01 4.48
N PRO A 27 -32.41 32.40 5.19
CA PRO A 27 -31.56 31.43 5.89
C PRO A 27 -32.27 30.67 7.01
N CYS A 28 -33.18 31.33 7.73
CA CYS A 28 -33.94 30.70 8.80
C CYS A 28 -34.96 29.70 8.24
N LEU A 29 -35.60 30.05 7.13
CA LEU A 29 -36.53 29.17 6.42
C LEU A 29 -35.81 27.93 5.87
N LEU A 30 -34.64 28.12 5.25
CA LEU A 30 -33.79 27.01 4.79
C LEU A 30 -33.35 26.12 5.95
N SER A 31 -32.93 26.71 7.08
CA SER A 31 -32.56 25.95 8.27
C SER A 31 -33.74 25.15 8.82
N LEU A 32 -34.95 25.72 8.83
CA LEU A 32 -36.16 25.04 9.26
C LEU A 32 -36.52 23.88 8.32
N TYR A 33 -36.48 24.10 7.01
CA TYR A 33 -36.77 23.05 6.03
C TYR A 33 -35.73 21.93 6.06
N ASN A 34 -34.45 22.25 6.27
CA ASN A 34 -33.40 21.25 6.44
C ASN A 34 -33.67 20.40 7.69
N ARG A 35 -34.04 21.03 8.81
CA ARG A 35 -34.42 20.34 10.04
C ARG A 35 -35.66 19.46 9.86
N ALA A 36 -36.67 19.95 9.15
CA ALA A 36 -37.89 19.20 8.85
C ALA A 36 -37.64 18.02 7.89
N ARG A 37 -36.67 18.14 6.98
CA ARG A 37 -36.20 17.05 6.12
C ARG A 37 -35.41 16.01 6.91
N GLU A 38 -34.57 16.43 7.86
CA GLU A 38 -33.88 15.53 8.78
C GLU A 38 -34.84 14.71 9.64
N THR A 39 -36.01 15.25 10.01
CA THR A 39 -37.06 14.51 10.73
C THR A 39 -37.98 13.69 9.82
N LYS A 40 -37.88 13.85 8.50
CA LYS A 40 -38.62 13.08 7.48
C LYS A 40 -37.79 11.92 6.92
N THR A 41 -36.68 11.56 7.54
CA THR A 41 -36.12 10.21 7.35
C THR A 41 -37.24 9.22 7.65
N TYR A 42 -37.57 8.42 6.65
CA TYR A 42 -38.51 7.31 6.72
C TYR A 42 -38.34 6.62 8.06
N GLU A 43 -39.44 6.34 8.76
CA GLU A 43 -39.37 5.46 9.93
C GLU A 43 -38.84 4.11 9.45
N GLU A 44 -37.52 3.93 9.52
CA GLU A 44 -36.87 2.64 9.33
C GLU A 44 -37.58 1.67 10.26
N SER A 45 -38.10 0.59 9.67
CA SER A 45 -38.79 -0.46 10.42
C SER A 45 -37.89 -0.89 11.58
N GLY A 46 -38.47 -1.22 12.73
CA GLY A 46 -37.70 -1.75 13.86
C GLY A 46 -36.84 -2.97 13.48
N VAL A 47 -37.26 -3.69 12.44
CA VAL A 47 -36.51 -4.81 11.83
C VAL A 47 -35.27 -4.32 11.10
N ASP A 48 -35.33 -3.22 10.34
CA ASP A 48 -34.19 -2.67 9.60
C ASP A 48 -33.11 -2.17 10.55
N LYS A 49 -33.49 -1.50 11.64
CA LYS A 49 -32.55 -1.06 12.68
C LYS A 49 -31.86 -2.24 13.37
N MET A 50 -32.60 -3.32 13.62
CA MET A 50 -32.05 -4.55 14.19
C MET A 50 -31.07 -5.21 13.21
N ASN A 51 -31.41 -5.27 11.93
CA ASN A 51 -30.54 -5.80 10.88
C ASN A 51 -29.26 -4.96 10.72
N HIS A 52 -29.35 -3.63 10.80
CA HIS A 52 -28.19 -2.74 10.84
C HIS A 52 -27.30 -2.93 12.07
N GLY A 53 -27.90 -3.25 13.22
CA GLY A 53 -27.16 -3.63 14.42
C GLY A 53 -26.41 -4.95 14.23
N LEU A 54 -27.10 -5.97 13.70
CA LEU A 54 -26.55 -7.30 13.48
C LEU A 54 -25.42 -7.31 12.44
N ALA A 55 -25.66 -6.70 11.27
CA ALA A 55 -24.64 -6.59 10.21
C ALA A 55 -23.38 -5.85 10.68
N PHE A 56 -23.54 -4.84 11.55
CA PHE A 56 -22.42 -4.12 12.11
C PHE A 56 -21.64 -4.96 13.14
N ALA A 57 -22.34 -5.71 14.00
CA ALA A 57 -21.69 -6.61 14.96
C ALA A 57 -20.86 -7.68 14.25
N GLU A 58 -21.37 -8.26 13.15
CA GLU A 58 -20.62 -9.24 12.36
C GLU A 58 -19.42 -8.61 11.62
N LEU A 59 -19.57 -7.38 11.12
CA LEU A 59 -18.46 -6.64 10.53
C LEU A 59 -17.35 -6.38 11.56
N VAL A 60 -17.73 -6.04 12.79
CA VAL A 60 -16.81 -5.87 13.92
C VAL A 60 -16.09 -7.18 14.24
N SER A 61 -16.81 -8.30 14.35
CA SER A 61 -16.17 -9.62 14.56
C SER A 61 -15.19 -9.97 13.45
N TYR A 62 -15.53 -9.70 12.18
CA TYR A 62 -14.59 -9.90 11.07
C TYR A 62 -13.31 -9.07 11.24
N ILE A 63 -13.42 -7.81 11.66
CA ILE A 63 -12.26 -6.95 11.93
C ILE A 63 -11.45 -7.49 13.11
N GLU A 64 -12.09 -7.94 14.18
CA GLU A 64 -11.42 -8.53 15.35
C GLU A 64 -10.68 -9.82 15.00
N ASP A 65 -11.32 -10.74 14.28
CA ASP A 65 -10.70 -12.00 13.84
C ASP A 65 -9.49 -11.76 12.94
N THR A 66 -9.60 -10.80 12.01
CA THR A 66 -8.49 -10.44 11.12
C THR A 66 -7.35 -9.76 11.86
N LEU A 67 -7.61 -9.03 12.96
CA LEU A 67 -6.57 -8.49 13.83
C LEU A 67 -5.83 -9.58 14.62
N VAL A 68 -6.51 -10.66 15.00
CA VAL A 68 -5.91 -11.77 15.75
C VAL A 68 -5.07 -12.70 14.87
N ASP A 69 -5.51 -12.96 13.64
CA ASP A 69 -4.88 -13.93 12.75
C ASP A 69 -3.70 -13.35 11.94
N SER A 70 -3.61 -12.02 11.81
CA SER A 70 -2.61 -11.40 10.94
C SER A 70 -1.25 -11.24 11.63
N LEU A 71 -0.19 -11.80 11.03
CA LEU A 71 1.21 -11.56 11.42
C LEU A 71 1.68 -10.12 11.13
N VAL A 72 0.97 -9.40 10.26
CA VAL A 72 1.23 -8.01 9.86
C VAL A 72 -0.06 -7.23 10.07
N ALA A 73 0.04 -6.01 10.59
CA ALA A 73 -1.09 -5.14 10.84
C ALA A 73 -2.05 -5.02 9.63
N PRO A 74 -3.32 -5.42 9.79
CA PRO A 74 -4.24 -5.49 8.67
C PRO A 74 -4.68 -4.08 8.27
N ILE A 75 -4.66 -3.85 6.96
CA ILE A 75 -5.04 -2.59 6.34
C ILE A 75 -6.43 -2.75 5.75
N PHE A 76 -7.43 -2.05 6.30
CA PHE A 76 -8.81 -2.16 5.83
C PHE A 76 -9.17 -1.00 4.90
N LYS A 77 -9.56 -1.30 3.66
CA LYS A 77 -10.12 -0.25 2.79
C LYS A 77 -11.57 -0.01 3.17
N LEU A 78 -11.93 1.27 3.31
CA LEU A 78 -13.30 1.65 3.66
C LEU A 78 -14.32 1.18 2.62
N ILE A 79 -13.94 1.12 1.34
CA ILE A 79 -14.84 0.65 0.27
C ILE A 79 -15.20 -0.83 0.47
N ASP A 80 -14.22 -1.67 0.79
CA ASP A 80 -14.42 -3.11 1.00
C ASP A 80 -15.32 -3.36 2.23
N LEU A 81 -15.13 -2.58 3.30
CA LEU A 81 -16.00 -2.65 4.49
C LEU A 81 -17.44 -2.21 4.20
N VAL A 82 -17.61 -1.19 3.35
CA VAL A 82 -18.94 -0.74 2.90
C VAL A 82 -19.62 -1.83 2.07
N ASP A 83 -18.87 -2.48 1.18
CA ASP A 83 -19.39 -3.55 0.34
C ASP A 83 -19.80 -4.77 1.18
N LEU A 84 -18.94 -5.22 2.12
CA LEU A 84 -19.25 -6.30 3.06
C LEU A 84 -20.51 -6.00 3.89
N TYR A 85 -20.59 -4.79 4.44
CA TYR A 85 -21.74 -4.36 5.23
C TYR A 85 -23.02 -4.30 4.39
N THR A 86 -22.93 -3.79 3.16
CA THR A 86 -24.08 -3.72 2.23
C THR A 86 -24.56 -5.12 1.86
N THR A 87 -23.65 -6.01 1.46
CA THR A 87 -23.98 -7.41 1.16
C THR A 87 -24.63 -8.10 2.35
N ARG A 88 -24.16 -7.82 3.58
CA ARG A 88 -24.78 -8.44 4.76
C ARG A 88 -26.17 -7.91 5.04
N LEU A 89 -26.43 -6.63 4.82
CA LEU A 89 -27.78 -6.06 4.95
C LEU A 89 -28.78 -6.63 3.95
N GLU A 90 -28.35 -6.84 2.70
CA GLU A 90 -29.16 -7.49 1.66
C GLU A 90 -29.50 -8.93 2.06
N GLN A 91 -28.54 -9.68 2.61
CA GLN A 91 -28.77 -11.04 3.11
C GLN A 91 -29.76 -11.10 4.29
N LEU A 92 -29.80 -10.05 5.12
CA LEU A 92 -30.74 -9.93 6.23
C LEU A 92 -32.12 -9.40 5.79
N GLY A 93 -32.33 -9.18 4.48
CA GLY A 93 -33.61 -8.78 3.91
C GLY A 93 -33.91 -7.29 4.04
N THR A 94 -32.90 -6.45 4.27
CA THR A 94 -33.05 -4.99 4.34
C THR A 94 -32.96 -4.40 2.93
N ASP A 95 -33.92 -3.57 2.52
CA ASP A 95 -33.89 -2.92 1.20
C ASP A 95 -32.87 -1.78 1.19
N VAL A 96 -31.68 -2.06 0.66
CA VAL A 96 -30.56 -1.11 0.58
C VAL A 96 -30.64 -0.28 -0.70
N ALA A 97 -31.84 0.17 -1.08
CA ALA A 97 -32.06 0.99 -2.28
C ALA A 97 -31.24 2.30 -2.30
N GLY A 98 -30.66 2.70 -1.17
CA GLY A 98 -29.66 3.77 -1.06
C GLY A 98 -28.26 3.24 -0.77
N ARG A 99 -27.23 3.88 -1.35
CA ARG A 99 -25.82 3.59 -1.03
C ARG A 99 -25.57 3.85 0.45
N VAL A 100 -25.14 2.83 1.20
CA VAL A 100 -24.73 2.98 2.60
C VAL A 100 -23.76 4.16 2.71
N HIS A 101 -24.01 5.06 3.65
CA HIS A 101 -23.16 6.23 3.88
C HIS A 101 -21.81 5.79 4.44
N SER A 102 -20.80 5.69 3.57
CA SER A 102 -19.43 5.31 3.94
C SER A 102 -18.83 6.21 5.03
N THR A 103 -19.24 7.48 5.08
CA THR A 103 -18.86 8.43 6.13
C THR A 103 -19.43 8.08 7.49
N ASP A 104 -20.64 7.51 7.54
CA ASP A 104 -21.29 7.11 8.78
C ASP A 104 -20.76 5.77 9.28
N LEU A 105 -20.61 4.79 8.37
CA LEU A 105 -19.96 3.52 8.69
C LEU A 105 -18.53 3.74 9.22
N LYS A 106 -17.75 4.60 8.57
CA LYS A 106 -16.42 5.00 9.04
C LYS A 106 -16.45 5.51 10.48
N LYS A 107 -17.37 6.43 10.81
CA LYS A 107 -17.48 6.97 12.17
C LYS A 107 -17.82 5.90 13.20
N ARG A 108 -18.72 4.97 12.84
CA ARG A 108 -19.12 3.86 13.73
C ARG A 108 -17.97 2.91 13.99
N VAL A 109 -17.21 2.54 12.95
CA VAL A 109 -16.03 1.67 13.08
C VAL A 109 -14.96 2.34 13.95
N LEU A 110 -14.63 3.61 13.69
CA LEU A 110 -13.66 4.37 14.49
C LEU A 110 -14.10 4.59 15.95
N ALA A 111 -15.41 4.68 16.21
CA ALA A 111 -15.93 4.77 17.57
C ALA A 111 -15.80 3.45 18.35
N TYR A 112 -15.83 2.31 17.64
CA TYR A 112 -15.67 0.99 18.23
C TYR A 112 -14.18 0.62 18.42
N PHE A 113 -13.33 0.98 17.46
CA PHE A 113 -11.88 0.76 17.50
C PHE A 113 -11.14 2.10 17.72
N PRO A 114 -10.94 2.54 18.97
CA PRO A 114 -10.34 3.85 19.27
C PRO A 114 -8.88 3.95 18.81
N ASP A 115 -8.17 2.82 18.71
CA ASP A 115 -6.78 2.75 18.27
C ASP A 115 -6.64 2.73 16.74
N MET A 116 -7.75 2.80 16.01
CA MET A 116 -7.78 2.79 14.55
C MET A 116 -7.81 4.22 14.00
N GLU A 117 -6.97 4.53 13.03
CA GLU A 117 -6.93 5.81 12.33
C GLU A 117 -7.33 5.67 10.86
N ALA A 118 -7.95 6.72 10.32
CA ALA A 118 -8.36 6.76 8.93
C ALA A 118 -7.45 7.64 8.09
N HIS A 119 -6.70 7.02 7.19
CA HIS A 119 -5.80 7.69 6.26
C HIS A 119 -6.41 7.82 4.87
N LYS A 120 -6.14 8.94 4.20
CA LYS A 120 -6.55 9.16 2.82
C LYS A 120 -5.40 8.76 1.89
N GLN A 121 -5.62 7.75 1.06
CA GLN A 121 -4.67 7.29 0.06
C GLN A 121 -5.22 7.59 -1.33
N GLY A 122 -4.91 8.78 -1.85
CA GLY A 122 -5.46 9.25 -3.14
C GLY A 122 -6.98 9.43 -3.09
N ARG A 123 -7.72 8.60 -3.85
CA ARG A 123 -9.19 8.59 -3.86
C ARG A 123 -9.79 7.70 -2.76
N ASP A 124 -8.99 6.82 -2.17
CA ASP A 124 -9.46 5.82 -1.22
C ASP A 124 -9.22 6.27 0.23
N VAL A 125 -10.02 5.72 1.13
CA VAL A 125 -9.87 5.88 2.58
C VAL A 125 -9.57 4.52 3.17
N VAL A 126 -8.54 4.45 3.99
CA VAL A 126 -8.01 3.22 4.56
C VAL A 126 -7.96 3.38 6.08
N LEU A 127 -8.31 2.32 6.80
CA LEU A 127 -8.31 2.26 8.26
C LEU A 127 -7.13 1.39 8.72
N ILE A 128 -6.32 1.90 9.65
CA ILE A 128 -5.06 1.30 10.10
C ILE A 128 -4.95 1.46 11.62
N LEU A 129 -4.44 0.46 12.33
CA LEU A 129 -4.19 0.55 13.78
C LEU A 129 -2.94 1.42 14.07
N HIS A 130 -3.04 2.31 15.06
CA HIS A 130 -2.01 3.29 15.42
C HIS A 130 -0.71 2.63 15.92
N GLU A 131 -0.79 1.48 16.61
CA GLU A 131 0.38 0.80 17.16
C GLU A 131 1.33 0.24 16.09
N ASP A 132 0.84 0.07 14.86
CA ASP A 132 1.56 -0.73 13.86
C ASP A 132 2.12 0.04 12.68
N VAL A 133 1.89 1.35 12.54
CA VAL A 133 2.49 2.09 11.41
C VAL A 133 4.01 2.06 11.48
N GLY A 134 4.58 2.18 12.69
CA GLY A 134 6.02 2.07 12.92
C GLY A 134 6.56 0.63 12.82
N GLN A 135 5.77 -0.35 13.26
CA GLN A 135 6.10 -1.78 13.18
C GLN A 135 6.06 -2.25 11.71
N ALA A 136 5.01 -1.95 10.97
CA ALA A 136 4.85 -2.27 9.55
C ALA A 136 5.88 -1.56 8.66
N LEU A 137 6.29 -0.31 8.98
CA LEU A 137 7.40 0.36 8.29
C LEU A 137 8.76 -0.30 8.60
N ARG A 138 9.02 -0.71 9.85
CA ARG A 138 10.22 -1.47 10.20
C ARG A 138 10.23 -2.84 9.51
N GLU A 139 9.12 -3.57 9.55
CA GLU A 139 8.96 -4.87 8.91
C GLU A 139 9.11 -4.76 7.39
N ALA A 140 8.52 -3.75 6.74
CA ALA A 140 8.73 -3.50 5.32
C ALA A 140 10.22 -3.24 4.99
N CYS A 141 10.93 -2.48 5.83
CA CYS A 141 12.36 -2.22 5.64
C CYS A 141 13.22 -3.48 5.86
N GLU A 142 12.89 -4.29 6.87
CA GLU A 142 13.53 -5.60 7.10
C GLU A 142 13.25 -6.56 5.95
N HIS A 143 12.03 -6.59 5.43
CA HIS A 143 11.66 -7.36 4.26
C HIS A 143 12.48 -6.95 3.04
N ASP A 144 12.62 -5.65 2.74
CA ASP A 144 13.43 -5.19 1.61
C ASP A 144 14.90 -5.64 1.71
N ALA A 145 15.48 -5.58 2.92
CA ALA A 145 16.85 -6.06 3.17
C ALA A 145 16.97 -7.58 2.95
N VAL A 146 15.99 -8.36 3.41
CA VAL A 146 15.92 -9.81 3.19
C VAL A 146 15.75 -10.16 1.71
N HIS A 147 14.89 -9.44 0.98
CA HIS A 147 14.70 -9.62 -0.45
C HIS A 147 15.97 -9.28 -1.23
N LEU A 148 16.67 -8.20 -0.88
CA LEU A 148 17.95 -7.84 -1.48
C LEU A 148 19.02 -8.89 -1.22
N ALA A 149 19.15 -9.38 0.02
CA ALA A 149 20.07 -10.45 0.37
C ALA A 149 19.76 -11.74 -0.41
N ARG A 150 18.47 -12.07 -0.57
CA ARG A 150 18.02 -13.23 -1.35
C ARG A 150 18.33 -13.08 -2.84
N ALA A 151 18.05 -11.91 -3.43
CA ALA A 151 18.37 -11.62 -4.82
C ALA A 151 19.88 -11.69 -5.08
N ALA A 152 20.70 -11.10 -4.20
CA ALA A 152 22.15 -11.16 -4.25
C ALA A 152 22.65 -12.63 -4.17
N ASN A 153 22.06 -13.45 -3.29
CA ASN A 153 22.40 -14.86 -3.18
C ASN A 153 22.06 -15.67 -4.44
N ILE A 154 20.92 -15.40 -5.07
CA ILE A 154 20.53 -16.05 -6.34
C ILE A 154 21.56 -15.74 -7.42
N VAL A 155 21.84 -14.45 -7.65
CA VAL A 155 22.79 -14.00 -8.67
C VAL A 155 24.18 -14.56 -8.38
N ARG A 156 24.65 -14.45 -7.14
CA ARG A 156 25.95 -14.96 -6.71
C ARG A 156 26.09 -16.46 -6.94
N ARG A 157 25.06 -17.25 -6.64
CA ARG A 157 25.05 -18.70 -6.89
C ARG A 157 25.23 -19.01 -8.38
N ASP A 158 24.50 -18.30 -9.24
CA ASP A 158 24.59 -18.50 -10.69
C ASP A 158 25.97 -18.10 -11.24
N MET A 159 26.52 -16.98 -10.75
CA MET A 159 27.88 -16.55 -11.08
C MET A 159 28.94 -17.60 -10.73
N PHE A 160 28.82 -18.29 -9.59
CA PHE A 160 29.77 -19.34 -9.19
C PHE A 160 29.51 -20.69 -9.87
N LYS A 161 28.27 -20.98 -10.25
CA LYS A 161 27.92 -22.20 -11.01
C LYS A 161 28.50 -22.16 -12.42
N MET A 162 28.54 -20.98 -13.03
CA MET A 162 29.04 -20.78 -14.38
C MET A 162 30.57 -20.86 -14.44
N LYS A 163 31.10 -21.81 -15.23
CA LYS A 163 32.53 -21.98 -15.46
C LYS A 163 32.87 -21.47 -16.86
N ASN A 164 33.66 -20.43 -16.94
CA ASN A 164 34.18 -19.93 -18.21
C ASN A 164 35.55 -20.59 -18.43
N GLN A 165 35.71 -21.30 -19.54
CA GLN A 165 36.99 -21.85 -19.98
C GLN A 165 37.34 -21.23 -21.32
N PHE A 166 38.60 -20.79 -21.47
CA PHE A 166 39.06 -20.25 -22.74
C PHE A 166 39.55 -21.39 -23.63
N GLY A 167 38.85 -21.60 -24.74
CA GLY A 167 39.15 -22.67 -25.71
C GLY A 167 40.20 -22.32 -26.77
N GLY A 168 40.78 -21.12 -26.73
CA GLY A 168 41.79 -20.66 -27.70
C GLY A 168 41.27 -19.75 -28.81
N SER A 169 39.95 -19.58 -28.94
CA SER A 169 39.29 -18.64 -29.85
C SER A 169 38.15 -17.91 -29.14
N PHE A 170 37.68 -16.81 -29.73
CA PHE A 170 36.48 -16.09 -29.30
C PHE A 170 35.38 -16.28 -30.34
N GLU A 171 34.33 -16.99 -29.96
CA GLU A 171 33.08 -17.07 -30.72
C GLU A 171 32.36 -15.70 -30.75
N PRO A 172 31.51 -15.42 -31.75
CA PRO A 172 30.82 -14.13 -31.89
C PRO A 172 30.05 -13.68 -30.65
N ASN A 173 29.47 -14.62 -29.91
CA ASN A 173 28.67 -14.36 -28.72
C ASN A 173 29.42 -14.62 -27.40
N SER A 174 30.75 -14.80 -27.45
CA SER A 174 31.57 -15.07 -26.27
C SER A 174 31.38 -14.06 -25.15
N GLN A 175 31.03 -12.82 -25.51
CA GLN A 175 30.79 -11.76 -24.55
C GLN A 175 29.50 -12.02 -23.74
N GLU A 176 28.40 -12.33 -24.41
CA GLU A 176 27.11 -12.63 -23.79
C GLU A 176 27.16 -13.97 -23.03
N ASP A 177 27.78 -14.98 -23.64
CA ASP A 177 27.93 -16.33 -23.09
C ASP A 177 28.90 -16.41 -21.91
N SER A 178 29.61 -15.32 -21.57
CA SER A 178 30.54 -15.28 -20.44
C SER A 178 29.88 -14.89 -19.10
N VAL A 179 28.58 -14.54 -19.12
CA VAL A 179 27.86 -13.96 -17.99
C VAL A 179 26.51 -14.66 -17.79
N PRO A 180 26.09 -14.97 -16.54
CA PRO A 180 24.79 -15.57 -16.31
C PRO A 180 23.67 -14.55 -16.54
N VAL A 181 22.57 -15.04 -17.11
CA VAL A 181 21.37 -14.23 -17.42
C VAL A 181 20.84 -13.50 -16.18
N SER A 182 20.91 -14.10 -14.99
CA SER A 182 20.45 -13.46 -13.75
C SER A 182 21.27 -12.22 -13.38
N LEU A 183 22.58 -12.22 -13.64
CA LEU A 183 23.43 -11.05 -13.43
C LEU A 183 23.16 -9.98 -14.49
N LEU A 184 23.00 -10.38 -15.76
CA LEU A 184 22.64 -9.46 -16.85
C LEU A 184 21.32 -8.75 -16.57
N ALA A 185 20.30 -9.50 -16.16
CA ALA A 185 19.00 -8.96 -15.79
C ALA A 185 19.11 -7.99 -14.61
N LEU A 186 19.88 -8.34 -13.57
CA LEU A 186 20.08 -7.45 -12.41
C LEU A 186 20.73 -6.14 -12.83
N VAL A 187 21.82 -6.17 -13.59
CA VAL A 187 22.52 -4.96 -14.04
C VAL A 187 21.64 -4.13 -14.99
N ALA A 188 20.89 -4.78 -15.88
CA ALA A 188 19.94 -4.09 -16.75
C ALA A 188 18.83 -3.40 -15.95
N MET A 189 18.30 -4.04 -14.90
CA MET A 189 17.32 -3.44 -14.01
C MET A 189 17.90 -2.27 -13.21
N VAL A 190 19.18 -2.33 -12.82
CA VAL A 190 19.86 -1.24 -12.11
C VAL A 190 20.09 -0.03 -13.02
N LEU A 191 20.50 -0.24 -14.27
CA LEU A 191 20.83 0.85 -15.20
C LEU A 191 19.60 1.48 -15.86
N ASN A 192 18.60 0.66 -16.22
CA ASN A 192 17.43 1.11 -16.99
C ASN A 192 16.12 1.10 -16.19
N GLY A 193 16.17 0.65 -14.94
CA GLY A 193 15.00 0.43 -14.08
C GLY A 193 14.32 -0.92 -14.32
N PRO A 194 13.51 -1.40 -13.34
CA PRO A 194 12.72 -2.62 -13.46
C PRO A 194 11.46 -2.35 -14.30
N ASN A 195 11.63 -2.18 -15.61
CA ASN A 195 10.51 -1.94 -16.53
C ASN A 195 10.58 -2.87 -17.73
N ILE A 196 9.55 -3.70 -17.89
CA ILE A 196 9.43 -4.67 -19.00
C ILE A 196 9.60 -3.98 -20.36
N LYS A 197 9.04 -2.79 -20.56
CA LYS A 197 9.13 -2.03 -21.82
C LYS A 197 10.56 -1.57 -22.10
N ALA A 198 11.31 -1.19 -21.07
CA ALA A 198 12.71 -0.78 -21.18
C ALA A 198 13.63 -1.98 -21.45
N GLN A 199 13.25 -3.18 -21.00
CA GLN A 199 13.98 -4.42 -21.24
C GLN A 199 13.64 -5.06 -22.61
N SER A 200 12.47 -4.75 -23.20
CA SER A 200 12.01 -5.34 -24.47
C SER A 200 12.30 -4.49 -25.71
N SER A 201 12.76 -3.24 -25.54
CA SER A 201 12.90 -2.28 -26.65
C SER A 201 14.15 -2.48 -27.51
N SER A 202 15.12 -3.29 -27.09
CA SER A 202 16.33 -3.59 -27.86
C SER A 202 16.46 -5.08 -28.13
N SER A 203 16.65 -5.46 -29.40
CA SER A 203 16.92 -6.85 -29.81
C SER A 203 18.26 -7.38 -29.29
N THR A 204 19.13 -6.49 -28.85
CA THR A 204 20.48 -6.77 -28.35
C THR A 204 20.65 -6.11 -26.98
N MET A 205 21.33 -6.79 -26.06
CA MET A 205 21.59 -6.24 -24.73
C MET A 205 22.49 -5.00 -24.83
N PRO A 206 22.23 -3.92 -24.07
CA PRO A 206 23.07 -2.73 -24.11
C PRO A 206 24.53 -3.05 -23.71
N GLN A 207 25.50 -2.57 -24.49
CA GLN A 207 26.93 -2.79 -24.23
C GLN A 207 27.39 -2.40 -22.79
N PRO A 208 26.87 -1.33 -22.15
CA PRO A 208 27.21 -1.03 -20.76
C PRO A 208 26.80 -2.14 -19.78
N VAL A 209 25.63 -2.76 -19.99
CA VAL A 209 25.14 -3.87 -19.16
C VAL A 209 26.08 -5.06 -19.25
N LEU A 210 26.48 -5.43 -20.48
CA LEU A 210 27.40 -6.54 -20.74
C LEU A 210 28.75 -6.30 -20.07
N THR A 211 29.34 -5.11 -20.28
CA THR A 211 30.67 -4.77 -19.79
C THR A 211 30.74 -4.79 -18.26
N ILE A 212 29.75 -4.19 -17.59
CA ILE A 212 29.68 -4.17 -16.13
C ILE A 212 29.46 -5.58 -15.57
N SER A 213 28.59 -6.38 -16.21
CA SER A 213 28.32 -7.74 -15.75
C SER A 213 29.54 -8.64 -15.90
N GLN A 214 30.30 -8.50 -16.99
CA GLN A 214 31.57 -9.19 -17.18
C GLN A 214 32.60 -8.80 -16.12
N LEU A 215 32.69 -7.52 -15.79
CA LEU A 215 33.57 -7.03 -14.74
C LEU A 215 33.20 -7.63 -13.37
N LEU A 216 31.90 -7.72 -13.06
CA LEU A 216 31.43 -8.37 -11.83
C LEU A 216 31.75 -9.88 -11.83
N MET A 217 31.62 -10.54 -12.98
CA MET A 217 31.97 -11.95 -13.16
C MET A 217 33.45 -12.23 -12.97
N SER A 218 34.34 -11.34 -13.42
CA SER A 218 35.79 -11.47 -13.28
C SER A 218 36.26 -11.17 -11.86
N ASN A 219 35.56 -10.27 -11.14
CA ASN A 219 35.90 -9.86 -9.79
C ASN A 219 35.21 -10.67 -8.67
N ARG A 220 34.50 -11.75 -9.01
CA ARG A 220 33.78 -12.56 -8.01
C ARG A 220 34.74 -13.29 -7.07
N MET A 221 34.52 -13.20 -5.76
CA MET A 221 35.33 -13.86 -4.72
C MET A 221 34.47 -14.75 -3.86
N VAL A 222 34.88 -15.99 -3.57
CA VAL A 222 34.10 -16.98 -2.82
C VAL A 222 33.88 -16.55 -1.36
N ARG A 223 34.94 -16.10 -0.66
CA ARG A 223 34.91 -15.46 0.68
C ARG A 223 36.14 -14.55 0.86
N ARG A 224 35.99 -13.43 1.58
CA ARG A 224 37.15 -12.68 2.10
C ARG A 224 37.70 -13.49 3.27
N ARG A 225 39.00 -13.85 3.27
CA ARG A 225 39.62 -14.57 4.39
C ARG A 225 39.67 -13.62 5.59
N GLU A 226 39.00 -13.95 6.69
CA GLU A 226 39.12 -13.23 7.97
C GLU A 226 40.38 -13.59 8.76
N ASN A 227 41.14 -14.59 8.30
CA ASN A 227 42.45 -14.91 8.88
C ASN A 227 43.55 -14.22 8.08
N GLN A 228 43.95 -13.04 8.53
CA GLN A 228 45.34 -12.63 8.61
C GLN A 228 45.44 -11.36 9.44
N GLN A 229 46.18 -11.46 10.55
CA GLN A 229 46.85 -10.32 11.16
C GLN A 229 47.39 -9.40 10.08
N ALA A 230 47.36 -8.10 10.35
CA ALA A 230 47.90 -7.05 9.52
C ALA A 230 49.38 -7.31 9.19
N GLU A 231 49.63 -8.09 8.13
CA GLU A 231 50.88 -8.10 7.42
C GLU A 231 50.60 -7.70 5.98
N CYS A 232 51.39 -6.73 5.54
CA CYS A 232 51.33 -6.05 4.26
C CYS A 232 51.46 -7.03 3.08
N THR A 233 50.37 -7.71 2.71
CA THR A 233 50.32 -8.46 1.45
C THR A 233 49.94 -7.51 0.33
N THR A 234 50.94 -7.20 -0.49
CA THR A 234 50.89 -6.55 -1.81
C THR A 234 49.49 -6.45 -2.43
N ARG A 235 49.00 -5.21 -2.61
CA ARG A 235 47.72 -4.88 -3.27
C ARG A 235 47.65 -5.28 -4.76
N HIS A 236 48.74 -5.80 -5.32
CA HIS A 236 48.89 -6.06 -6.74
C HIS A 236 49.04 -7.57 -7.00
N ASN A 237 48.04 -8.16 -7.65
CA ASN A 237 48.10 -9.55 -8.11
C ASN A 237 48.14 -9.55 -9.64
N GLN A 238 49.35 -9.74 -10.21
CA GLN A 238 49.60 -9.71 -11.67
C GLN A 238 48.73 -10.69 -12.45
N GLY A 239 48.29 -11.80 -11.84
CA GLY A 239 47.39 -12.76 -12.51
C GLY A 239 45.94 -12.27 -12.66
N ARG A 240 45.62 -11.07 -12.17
CA ARG A 240 44.28 -10.45 -12.24
C ARG A 240 44.24 -9.19 -13.11
N GLU A 241 45.38 -8.81 -13.68
CA GLU A 241 45.42 -7.70 -14.63
C GLU A 241 44.85 -8.13 -15.97
N THR A 242 44.18 -7.21 -16.66
CA THR A 242 43.82 -7.41 -18.07
C THR A 242 45.13 -7.59 -18.85
N PRO A 243 45.37 -8.73 -19.51
CA PRO A 243 46.63 -8.97 -20.20
C PRO A 243 46.82 -7.88 -21.27
N LEU A 244 47.99 -7.23 -21.25
CA LEU A 244 48.34 -6.26 -22.27
C LEU A 244 48.45 -6.97 -23.63
N PRO A 245 48.02 -6.33 -24.74
CA PRO A 245 48.24 -6.87 -26.07
C PRO A 245 49.75 -7.06 -26.26
N ARG A 246 50.18 -8.28 -26.58
CA ARG A 246 51.57 -8.53 -26.95
C ARG A 246 51.83 -7.84 -28.29
N GLN A 247 52.76 -6.88 -28.29
CA GLN A 247 53.34 -6.32 -29.51
C GLN A 247 54.23 -7.35 -30.20
#